data_AF-A0A957YGL8-F1
#
_entry.id   AF-A0A957YGL8-F1
#
_cell.length_a   1.000
_cell.length_b   1.000
_cell.length_c   1.000
_cell.angle_alpha   90.00
_cell.angle_beta   90.00
_cell.angle_gamma   90.00
#
_symmetry.space_group_name_H-M   'P 1'
#
loop_
_entity.id
_entity.type
_entity.pdbx_description
1 polymer ?
#
loop_
_entity_poly.entity_id
_entity_poly.type
_entity_poly.pdbx_seq_one_letter_code
_entity_poly.pdbx_strand_id
1 'polypeptide(L)'
;MTIQIKTIVLYNTDGNTRVLDFKLGQVNIITGKSSTGKSAIIEIISYCLGRSTFTIPEGAIRDNAVWYGVLFQLNETQIFIAKPAPANNAASQSQVYYEAGTEIAIPPLAELQPNSN
;
A
#
# COMPACT_ATOMS: atom_id res chain seq x y z
N MET A 1 -2.63 19.16 -12.21
CA MET A 1 -3.04 17.79 -11.82
C MET A 1 -2.51 17.54 -10.42
N THR A 2 -3.38 17.24 -9.46
CA THR A 2 -2.97 16.91 -8.08
C THR A 2 -3.19 15.43 -7.83
N ILE A 3 -2.19 14.78 -7.23
CA ILE A 3 -2.27 13.39 -6.79
C ILE A 3 -2.30 13.41 -5.27
N GLN A 4 -3.25 12.69 -4.68
CA GLN A 4 -3.39 12.60 -3.23
C GLN A 4 -3.50 11.13 -2.82
N ILE A 5 -2.92 10.79 -1.68
CA ILE A 5 -3.10 9.47 -1.07
C ILE A 5 -4.47 9.47 -0.40
N LYS A 6 -5.33 8.54 -0.79
CA LYS A 6 -6.67 8.37 -0.22
C LYS A 6 -6.64 7.32 0.89
N THR A 7 -6.03 6.17 0.62
CA THR A 7 -6.03 5.04 1.56
C THR A 7 -4.76 4.21 1.44
N ILE A 8 -4.24 3.69 2.55
CA ILE A 8 -3.26 2.60 2.60
C ILE A 8 -3.96 1.33 3.05
N VAL A 9 -3.64 0.22 2.41
CA VAL A 9 -4.21 -1.09 2.72
C VAL A 9 -3.09 -2.10 2.97
N LEU A 10 -3.20 -2.84 4.06
CA LEU A 10 -2.33 -3.96 4.39
C LEU A 10 -3.16 -5.22 4.39
N TYR A 11 -2.73 -6.23 3.65
CA TYR A 11 -3.38 -7.54 3.63
C TYR A 11 -2.48 -8.53 4.34
N ASN A 12 -3.01 -9.20 5.37
CA ASN A 12 -2.26 -10.15 6.18
C ASN A 12 -2.40 -11.59 5.68
N THR A 13 -1.47 -12.44 6.10
CA THR A 13 -1.49 -13.90 5.84
C THR A 13 -2.76 -14.60 6.33
N ASP A 14 -3.38 -14.09 7.40
CA ASP A 14 -4.61 -14.62 7.99
C ASP A 14 -5.90 -14.14 7.27
N GLY A 15 -5.75 -13.39 6.17
CA GLY A 15 -6.85 -12.82 5.40
C GLY A 15 -7.40 -11.51 5.96
N ASN A 16 -6.95 -11.07 7.14
CA ASN A 16 -7.36 -9.78 7.69
C ASN A 16 -6.78 -8.63 6.86
N THR A 17 -7.60 -7.60 6.67
CA THR A 17 -7.22 -6.40 5.94
C THR A 17 -7.25 -5.20 6.89
N ARG A 18 -6.15 -4.45 6.95
CA ARG A 18 -6.07 -3.20 7.69
C ARG A 18 -6.12 -2.03 6.72
N VAL A 19 -7.09 -1.16 6.91
CA VAL A 19 -7.31 0.03 6.09
C VAL A 19 -6.95 1.28 6.89
N LEU A 20 -6.20 2.19 6.28
CA LEU A 20 -5.84 3.49 6.83
C LEU A 20 -6.22 4.59 5.84
N ASP A 21 -7.28 5.33 6.17
CA ASP A 21 -7.78 6.43 5.34
C ASP A 21 -7.12 7.76 5.68
N PHE A 22 -6.95 8.57 4.63
CA PHE A 22 -6.43 9.93 4.69
C PHE A 22 -7.52 10.93 4.31
N LYS A 23 -7.45 12.12 4.91
CA LYS A 23 -8.32 13.24 4.56
C LYS A 23 -7.77 13.97 3.34
N LEU A 24 -8.50 13.92 2.24
CA LEU A 24 -8.16 14.65 1.02
C LEU A 24 -8.28 16.17 1.24
N GLY A 25 -7.44 16.94 0.54
CA GLY A 25 -7.39 18.40 0.60
C GLY A 25 -6.88 18.97 1.93
N GLN A 26 -6.36 18.11 2.83
CA GLN A 26 -5.97 18.47 4.19
C GLN A 26 -4.57 17.96 4.52
N VAL A 27 -3.95 18.60 5.52
CA VAL A 27 -2.73 18.09 6.15
C VAL A 27 -3.10 16.95 7.09
N ASN A 28 -2.59 15.75 6.81
CA ASN A 28 -2.76 14.58 7.66
C ASN A 28 -1.59 14.47 8.63
N ILE A 29 -1.87 14.40 9.94
CA ILE A 29 -0.85 14.31 10.99
C ILE A 29 -0.83 12.89 11.56
N ILE A 30 0.31 12.22 11.41
CA ILE A 30 0.51 10.85 11.89
C ILE A 30 1.33 10.91 13.18
N THR A 31 0.75 10.46 14.29
CA THR A 31 1.41 10.47 15.61
C THR A 31 1.44 9.07 16.23
N GLY A 32 2.30 8.88 17.24
CA GLY A 32 2.47 7.61 17.94
C GLY A 32 3.86 7.49 18.56
N LYS A 33 4.03 6.54 19.48
CA LYS A 33 5.33 6.24 20.12
C LYS A 33 6.37 5.79 19.08
N SER A 34 7.66 5.90 19.41
CA SER A 34 8.71 5.38 18.51
C SER A 34 8.48 3.89 18.20
N SER A 35 8.91 3.45 17.03
CA SER A 35 8.84 2.04 16.59
C SER A 35 7.42 1.44 16.47
N THR A 36 6.38 2.26 16.31
CA THR A 36 4.99 1.79 16.12
C THR A 36 4.54 1.79 14.65
N GLY A 37 5.47 1.69 13.69
CA GLY A 37 5.12 1.59 12.26
C GLY A 37 4.90 2.93 11.53
N LYS A 38 5.16 4.08 12.16
CA LYS A 38 5.04 5.39 11.48
C LYS A 38 5.93 5.49 10.23
N SER A 39 7.18 5.05 10.33
CA SER A 39 8.12 5.06 9.19
C SER A 39 7.69 4.09 8.08
N ALA A 40 6.97 3.01 8.43
CA ALA A 40 6.49 2.05 7.44
C ALA A 40 5.49 2.68 6.46
N ILE A 41 4.75 3.71 6.87
CA ILE A 41 3.75 4.38 6.02
C ILE A 41 4.40 4.97 4.76
N ILE A 42 5.50 5.71 4.92
CA ILE A 42 6.23 6.32 3.80
C ILE A 42 6.88 5.23 2.92
N GLU A 43 7.37 4.16 3.55
CA GLU A 43 7.98 3.04 2.84
C GLU A 43 6.96 2.25 2.01
N ILE A 44 5.74 2.05 2.51
CA ILE A 44 4.64 1.41 1.78
C ILE A 44 4.25 2.24 0.55
N ILE A 45 4.11 3.56 0.72
CA ILE A 45 3.80 4.47 -0.38
C ILE A 45 4.89 4.40 -1.44
N SER A 46 6.16 4.50 -1.02
CA SER A 46 7.30 4.45 -1.93
C SER A 46 7.39 3.10 -2.66
N TYR A 47 7.12 2.01 -1.94
CA TYR A 47 7.11 0.66 -2.51
C TYR A 47 6.07 0.52 -3.61
N CYS A 48 4.82 0.94 -3.35
CA CYS A 48 3.75 0.90 -4.34
C CYS A 48 3.99 1.84 -5.52
N LEU A 49 4.73 2.95 -5.34
CA LEU A 49 5.14 3.84 -6.42
C LEU A 49 6.34 3.33 -7.25
N GLY A 50 6.72 2.06 -7.11
CA GLY A 50 7.72 1.43 -7.97
C GLY A 50 9.14 1.45 -7.44
N ARG A 51 9.34 1.61 -6.12
CA ARG A 51 10.66 1.41 -5.52
C ARG A 51 11.16 -0.01 -5.84
N SER A 52 12.37 -0.09 -6.38
CA SER A 52 12.98 -1.36 -6.77
C SER A 52 13.38 -2.22 -5.57
N THR A 53 13.64 -1.62 -4.41
CA THR A 53 14.04 -2.31 -3.17
C THR A 53 12.90 -2.37 -2.16
N PHE A 54 12.81 -3.51 -1.47
CA PHE A 54 11.85 -3.73 -0.38
C PHE A 54 12.45 -3.25 0.95
N THR A 55 11.99 -2.10 1.41
CA THR A 55 12.58 -1.34 2.53
C THR A 55 11.61 -1.09 3.68
N ILE A 56 10.47 -1.77 3.66
CA ILE A 56 9.55 -1.77 4.79
C ILE A 56 10.30 -2.33 6.01
N PRO A 57 10.36 -1.59 7.14
CA PRO A 57 11.10 -2.01 8.32
C PRO A 57 10.61 -3.34 8.88
N GLU A 58 11.51 -4.11 9.47
CA GLU A 58 11.16 -5.32 10.22
C GLU A 58 10.20 -5.02 11.38
N GLY A 59 9.40 -6.04 11.73
CA GLY A 59 8.37 -5.96 12.76
C GLY A 59 6.98 -6.20 12.20
N ALA A 60 5.97 -5.98 13.05
CA ALA A 60 4.61 -6.51 12.86
C ALA A 60 3.98 -6.29 11.48
N ILE A 61 4.25 -5.17 10.80
CA ILE A 61 3.73 -4.93 9.44
C ILE A 61 4.40 -5.87 8.44
N ARG A 62 5.73 -5.93 8.42
CA ARG A 62 6.48 -6.78 7.49
C ARG A 62 6.30 -8.26 7.78
N ASP A 63 6.16 -8.63 9.05
CA ASP A 63 6.08 -10.03 9.46
C ASP A 63 4.72 -10.67 9.14
N ASN A 64 3.66 -9.86 8.99
CA ASN A 64 2.29 -10.36 8.80
C ASN A 64 1.69 -10.01 7.43
N ALA A 65 2.09 -8.90 6.81
CA ALA A 65 1.48 -8.45 5.55
C ALA A 65 2.05 -9.21 4.34
N VAL A 66 1.17 -9.73 3.51
CA VAL A 66 1.47 -10.40 2.24
C VAL A 66 1.32 -9.47 1.03
N TRP A 67 0.51 -8.41 1.15
CA TRP A 67 0.35 -7.38 0.14
C TRP A 67 0.26 -6.00 0.77
N TYR A 68 0.78 -5.01 0.04
CA TYR A 68 0.79 -3.60 0.40
C TYR A 68 0.08 -2.83 -0.69
N GLY A 69 -0.96 -2.08 -0.35
CA GLY A 69 -1.79 -1.33 -1.29
C GLY A 69 -1.87 0.15 -0.95
N VAL A 70 -1.99 0.98 -1.99
CA VAL A 70 -2.26 2.42 -1.89
C VAL A 70 -3.30 2.80 -2.92
N LEU A 71 -4.37 3.44 -2.44
CA LEU A 71 -5.38 4.08 -3.28
C LEU A 71 -5.04 5.57 -3.40
N PHE A 72 -4.89 6.05 -4.63
CA PHE A 72 -4.65 7.45 -4.95
C PHE A 72 -5.93 8.09 -5.52
N GLN A 73 -6.14 9.37 -5.21
CA GLN A 73 -7.13 10.22 -5.85
C GLN A 73 -6.44 11.21 -6.81
N LEU A 74 -6.91 11.23 -8.06
CA LEU A 74 -6.46 12.12 -9.14
C LEU A 74 -7.68 12.79 -9.77
N ASN A 75 -8.01 14.02 -9.35
CA ASN A 75 -9.24 14.71 -9.77
C ASN A 75 -10.50 13.82 -9.57
N GLU A 76 -11.12 13.33 -10.66
CA GLU A 76 -12.30 12.44 -10.67
C GLU A 76 -11.94 10.96 -10.85
N THR A 77 -10.66 10.63 -10.90
CA THR A 77 -10.13 9.27 -11.09
C THR A 77 -9.43 8.78 -9.84
N GLN A 78 -9.49 7.48 -9.63
CA GLN A 78 -8.76 6.76 -8.61
C GLN A 78 -7.82 5.76 -9.27
N ILE A 79 -6.69 5.55 -8.62
CA ILE A 79 -5.71 4.55 -9.03
C ILE A 79 -5.37 3.73 -7.78
N PHE A 80 -5.65 2.43 -7.82
CA PHE A 80 -5.22 1.49 -6.81
C PHE A 80 -3.98 0.76 -7.28
N ILE A 81 -2.92 0.81 -6.47
CA ILE A 81 -1.69 0.07 -6.71
C ILE A 81 -1.42 -0.80 -5.50
N ALA A 82 -1.24 -2.10 -5.72
CA ALA A 82 -0.80 -3.02 -4.68
C ALA A 82 0.36 -3.89 -5.14
N LYS A 83 1.28 -4.18 -4.23
CA LYS A 83 2.46 -5.02 -4.46
C LYS A 83 2.52 -6.15 -3.43
N PRO A 84 2.80 -7.40 -3.85
CA PRO A 84 3.04 -8.48 -2.91
C PRO A 84 4.35 -8.25 -2.15
N ALA A 85 4.45 -8.79 -0.94
CA ALA A 85 5.74 -8.94 -0.27
C ALA A 85 6.69 -9.80 -1.14
N PRO A 86 7.99 -9.51 -1.20
CA PRO A 86 8.93 -10.33 -1.96
C PRO A 86 8.96 -11.78 -1.45
N ALA A 87 8.92 -12.75 -2.37
CA ALA A 87 9.08 -14.16 -2.02
C ALA A 87 10.50 -14.44 -1.48
N ASN A 88 10.62 -15.42 -0.57
CA ASN A 88 11.89 -15.89 -0.01
C ASN A 88 12.80 -14.78 0.55
N ASN A 89 12.21 -13.72 1.12
CA ASN A 89 12.94 -12.54 1.63
C ASN A 89 13.84 -11.86 0.58
N ALA A 90 13.46 -11.94 -0.71
CA ALA A 90 14.18 -11.23 -1.77
C ALA A 90 14.22 -9.71 -1.50
N ALA A 91 15.31 -9.07 -1.93
CA ALA A 91 15.50 -7.63 -1.73
C ALA A 91 14.62 -6.77 -2.65
N SER A 92 13.99 -7.36 -3.67
CA SER A 92 13.22 -6.68 -4.71
C SER A 92 12.15 -7.58 -5.31
N GLN A 93 11.09 -6.98 -5.86
CA GLN A 93 10.11 -7.65 -6.73
C GLN A 93 9.39 -6.59 -7.60
N SER A 94 9.07 -6.92 -8.85
CA SER A 94 8.43 -5.98 -9.81
C SER A 94 6.91 -6.12 -9.90
N GLN A 95 6.34 -7.31 -9.69
CA GLN A 95 4.90 -7.60 -9.75
C GLN A 95 4.03 -6.56 -9.02
N VAL A 96 2.95 -6.18 -9.68
CA VAL A 96 1.97 -5.18 -9.24
C VAL A 96 0.55 -5.63 -9.61
N TYR A 97 -0.41 -5.39 -8.72
CA TYR A 97 -1.83 -5.26 -9.04
C TYR A 97 -2.14 -3.78 -9.24
N TYR A 98 -2.72 -3.44 -10.39
CA TYR A 98 -3.07 -2.09 -10.78
C TYR A 98 -4.53 -2.01 -11.22
N GLU A 99 -5.27 -1.03 -10.71
CA GLU A 99 -6.63 -0.74 -11.13
C GLU A 99 -6.82 0.78 -11.25
N ALA A 100 -7.54 1.22 -12.29
CA ALA A 100 -7.90 2.61 -12.49
C ALA A 100 -9.39 2.73 -12.81
N GLY A 101 -10.07 3.69 -12.19
CA GLY A 101 -11.51 3.90 -12.33
C GLY A 101 -11.94 5.22 -11.70
N THR A 102 -13.21 5.59 -11.82
CA THR A 102 -13.74 6.81 -11.16
C THR A 102 -13.90 6.61 -9.66
N GLU A 103 -14.29 5.41 -9.27
CA GLU A 103 -14.43 4.97 -7.88
C GLU A 103 -14.01 3.50 -7.79
N ILE A 104 -13.06 3.20 -6.91
CA ILE A 104 -12.51 1.87 -6.71
C ILE A 104 -12.85 1.42 -5.29
N ALA A 105 -13.52 0.28 -5.18
CA ALA A 105 -13.65 -0.43 -3.92
C ALA A 105 -12.31 -1.14 -3.62
N ILE A 106 -11.90 -1.16 -2.35
CA ILE A 106 -10.67 -1.87 -1.96
C ILE A 106 -10.84 -3.37 -2.27
N PRO A 107 -10.02 -3.96 -3.18
CA PRO A 107 -10.18 -5.36 -3.55
C PRO A 107 -9.88 -6.29 -2.35
N PRO A 108 -10.65 -7.37 -2.13
CA PRO A 108 -10.29 -8.37 -1.14
C PRO A 108 -9.01 -9.11 -1.55
N LEU A 109 -8.27 -9.66 -0.58
CA LEU A 109 -7.02 -10.39 -0.82
C LEU A 109 -7.16 -11.49 -1.89
N ALA A 110 -8.31 -12.17 -1.95
CA ALA A 110 -8.56 -13.25 -2.92
C ALA A 110 -8.58 -12.77 -4.39
N GLU A 111 -8.83 -11.49 -4.62
CA GLU A 111 -8.88 -10.88 -5.96
C GLU A 111 -7.54 -10.24 -6.37
N LEU A 112 -6.58 -10.12 -5.46
CA LEU A 112 -5.26 -9.55 -5.75
C LEU A 112 -4.39 -10.54 -6.52
N GLN A 113 -4.33 -10.35 -7.84
CA GLN A 113 -3.44 -11.06 -8.74
C GLN A 113 -2.57 -10.08 -9.53
N PRO A 114 -1.24 -10.27 -9.62
CA PRO A 114 -0.41 -9.38 -10.42
C PRO A 114 -0.91 -9.25 -11.86
N ASN A 115 -1.13 -8.02 -12.30
CA ASN A 115 -1.60 -7.68 -13.64
C ASN A 115 -0.66 -6.69 -14.37
N SER A 116 0.42 -6.25 -13.71
CA SER A 116 1.47 -5.40 -14.26
C SER A 116 2.83 -5.71 -13.59
N ASN A 117 3.92 -5.19 -14.17
CA ASN A 117 5.29 -5.25 -13.63
C ASN A 117 5.95 -3.86 -13.58
#